data_AF-A0A1S3I4J5-F1
#
_entry.id   AF-A0A1S3I4J5-F1
#
_cell.length_a   1.000
_cell.length_b   1.000
_cell.length_c   1.000
_cell.angle_alpha   90.00
_cell.angle_beta   90.00
_cell.angle_gamma   90.00
#
_symmetry.space_group_name_H-M   'P 1'
#
loop_
_entity.id
_entity.type
_entity.pdbx_description
1 polymer ?
#
loop_
_entity_poly.entity_id
_entity_poly.type
_entity_poly.pdbx_seq_one_letter_code
_entity_poly.pdbx_strand_id
1 'polypeptide(L)'
;MKGQMSETKTPKNILNLGELVHEDPPGSFARHLMSLNLPTKDNNFCGREVELREIQQDMNNKTEVLLLTGMGGIGKTSIAVEMGHRMSEEGRDVLFLDMRQVGKLDLFRLLLVQHYNLEEITNPNADLHNLFQKTLSDIKSATVVIFDNIDHLLSDEKRKEFLKLVQDMLKASKHLALVCTSRESFDLMSVKVVERHIPPLDDSSSTQLLFQLTPEREAGVLKEIAARCGHSPLALKLLASQIENKGSLQVLEEMKEIGVSEVAHDHLFEGLVPYFEKSLQTLADRDKYLFFGLYIFPVSFHISEVSEIFEINEDKCKEILDSLTSKSVVNRVSGQVYDLHPVLKAFSEYKANFDPDKKLKIETAYCKFYGEMATVLAAMTGLKLSQIVEESRAIPKLLLAARLLLKQLSNYQLEQNPSSTTTSTTAMDTYRSTYTAIIQNVYSIASVFKELQLFREAQDLSEECSQLSKAMSSQTEISVQG
;
A
#
# COMPACT_ATOMS: atom_id res chain seq x y z
N MET A 1 -61.06 -35.86 3.37
CA MET A 1 -60.39 -36.84 4.25
C MET A 1 -58.95 -36.99 3.80
N LYS A 2 -58.01 -36.66 4.71
CA LYS A 2 -56.58 -37.06 4.85
C LYS A 2 -55.86 -37.47 3.55
N GLY A 3 -54.83 -36.78 3.04
CA GLY A 3 -53.71 -36.12 3.74
C GLY A 3 -52.45 -36.97 3.59
N GLN A 4 -51.79 -36.90 2.42
CA GLN A 4 -50.45 -37.46 2.18
C GLN A 4 -49.41 -36.36 2.47
N MET A 5 -48.61 -36.56 3.51
CA MET A 5 -47.44 -35.73 3.81
C MET A 5 -46.29 -36.16 2.91
N SER A 6 -45.78 -35.22 2.10
CA SER A 6 -44.51 -35.36 1.40
C SER A 6 -43.36 -34.99 2.35
N GLU A 7 -42.37 -35.86 2.40
CA GLU A 7 -41.11 -35.69 3.12
C GLU A 7 -40.30 -34.53 2.52
N THR A 8 -40.15 -33.45 3.27
CA THR A 8 -39.14 -32.42 3.00
C THR A 8 -37.81 -32.84 3.63
N LYS A 9 -36.85 -33.20 2.77
CA LYS A 9 -35.44 -33.42 3.14
C LYS A 9 -34.83 -32.09 3.61
N THR A 10 -34.70 -31.91 4.91
CA THR A 10 -33.77 -30.96 5.52
C THR A 10 -32.34 -31.46 5.38
N PRO A 11 -31.39 -30.71 4.81
CA PRO A 11 -29.98 -31.04 4.93
C PRO A 11 -29.50 -30.69 6.34
N LYS A 12 -29.30 -31.73 7.16
CA LYS A 12 -28.37 -31.69 8.29
C LYS A 12 -26.96 -31.63 7.70
N ASN A 13 -26.21 -30.59 8.03
CA ASN A 13 -24.77 -30.65 8.32
C ASN A 13 -24.34 -29.30 8.89
N ILE A 14 -24.45 -29.19 10.22
CA ILE A 14 -23.71 -28.23 11.04
C ILE A 14 -22.27 -28.75 11.00
N LEU A 15 -21.38 -28.06 10.27
CA LEU A 15 -19.97 -28.41 10.23
C LEU A 15 -19.34 -28.09 11.59
N ASN A 16 -18.85 -29.16 12.21
CA ASN A 16 -18.11 -29.21 13.46
C ASN A 16 -16.73 -28.55 13.23
N LEU A 17 -16.46 -27.44 13.91
CA LEU A 17 -15.22 -26.64 13.81
C LEU A 17 -14.04 -27.25 14.58
N GLY A 18 -13.85 -28.56 14.48
CA GLY A 18 -12.74 -29.25 15.14
C GLY A 18 -12.18 -30.32 14.22
N GLU A 19 -10.87 -30.28 14.00
CA GLU A 19 -10.03 -31.26 13.31
C GLU A 19 -9.76 -31.03 11.81
N LEU A 20 -8.95 -30.01 11.50
CA LEU A 20 -7.82 -30.14 10.58
C LEU A 20 -6.62 -29.39 11.20
N VAL A 21 -5.51 -30.12 11.37
CA VAL A 21 -4.27 -29.63 11.99
C VAL A 21 -3.36 -29.05 10.90
N HIS A 22 -2.73 -27.92 11.25
CA HIS A 22 -1.85 -27.03 10.48
C HIS A 22 -2.49 -25.98 9.56
N GLU A 23 -3.37 -25.16 10.11
CA GLU A 23 -3.66 -23.81 9.59
C GLU A 23 -3.73 -22.82 10.76
N ASP A 24 -3.27 -21.59 10.52
CA ASP A 24 -3.33 -20.50 11.48
C ASP A 24 -4.74 -20.35 12.11
N PRO A 25 -4.86 -19.97 13.39
CA PRO A 25 -6.14 -19.95 14.09
C PRO A 25 -7.17 -19.04 13.39
N PRO A 26 -8.48 -19.40 13.40
CA PRO A 26 -9.53 -18.56 12.85
C PRO A 26 -9.56 -17.26 13.65
N GLY A 27 -9.13 -16.18 13.01
CA GLY A 27 -8.73 -14.92 13.65
C GLY A 27 -7.41 -14.35 13.12
N SER A 28 -6.68 -15.07 12.26
CA SER A 28 -5.39 -14.64 11.68
C SER A 28 -5.46 -13.63 10.52
N PHE A 29 -6.66 -13.19 10.11
CA PHE A 29 -6.86 -12.32 8.95
C PHE A 29 -6.14 -10.96 9.05
N ALA A 30 -5.86 -10.47 10.26
CA ALA A 30 -5.26 -9.16 10.49
C ALA A 30 -3.72 -9.12 10.36
N ARG A 31 -3.05 -10.25 10.14
CA ARG A 31 -1.70 -10.39 10.70
C ARG A 31 -0.51 -9.74 9.99
N HIS A 32 -0.53 -9.15 8.79
CA HIS A 32 0.78 -8.84 8.14
C HIS A 32 0.82 -7.65 7.19
N LEU A 33 1.03 -6.40 7.65
CA LEU A 33 1.05 -5.24 6.75
C LEU A 33 1.88 -4.03 7.18
N MET A 34 2.49 -4.00 8.37
CA MET A 34 3.57 -3.07 8.70
C MET A 34 4.61 -3.79 9.54
N SER A 35 5.84 -3.74 9.05
CA SER A 35 6.99 -4.39 9.63
C SER A 35 8.11 -3.36 9.65
N LEU A 36 8.83 -3.26 10.76
CA LEU A 36 10.09 -2.52 10.81
C LEU A 36 11.25 -3.35 10.24
N ASN A 37 11.01 -4.62 9.89
CA ASN A 37 12.03 -5.48 9.34
C ASN A 37 12.40 -5.03 7.93
N LEU A 38 13.68 -5.14 7.64
CA LEU A 38 14.21 -4.91 6.31
C LEU A 38 13.61 -5.93 5.31
N PRO A 39 13.10 -5.48 4.15
CA PRO A 39 12.64 -6.37 3.09
C PRO A 39 13.73 -7.32 2.60
N THR A 40 13.36 -8.46 2.02
CA THR A 40 14.34 -9.39 1.42
C THR A 40 15.10 -8.74 0.26
N LYS A 41 16.37 -9.12 0.07
CA LYS A 41 17.17 -8.67 -1.09
C LYS A 41 16.51 -9.09 -2.40
N ASP A 42 16.64 -8.22 -3.41
CA ASP A 42 16.27 -8.56 -4.79
C ASP A 42 17.39 -9.38 -5.42
N ASN A 43 17.09 -10.62 -5.83
CA ASN A 43 18.08 -11.53 -6.43
C ASN A 43 18.64 -11.03 -7.77
N ASN A 44 17.95 -10.09 -8.42
CA ASN A 44 18.38 -9.48 -9.69
C ASN A 44 18.98 -8.08 -9.48
N PHE A 45 19.36 -7.73 -8.26
CA PHE A 45 20.00 -6.45 -7.99
C PHE A 45 21.39 -6.39 -8.64
N CYS A 46 21.63 -5.39 -9.50
CA CYS A 46 22.93 -5.20 -10.15
C CYS A 46 23.22 -3.73 -10.49
N GLY A 47 24.49 -3.41 -10.75
CA GLY A 47 24.89 -2.15 -11.37
C GLY A 47 24.82 -0.90 -10.49
N ARG A 48 24.78 -1.06 -9.16
CA ARG A 48 24.64 0.04 -8.19
C ARG A 48 25.79 0.16 -7.20
N GLU A 49 26.94 -0.46 -7.51
CA GLU A 49 28.07 -0.50 -6.58
C GLU A 49 28.74 0.86 -6.40
N VAL A 50 28.66 1.77 -7.36
CA VAL A 50 29.18 3.14 -7.21
C VAL A 50 28.34 3.88 -6.19
N GLU A 51 27.02 3.89 -6.39
CA GLU A 51 26.05 4.56 -5.52
C GLU A 51 26.09 3.99 -4.10
N LEU A 52 26.18 2.66 -3.95
CA LEU A 52 26.28 2.02 -2.64
C LEU A 52 27.57 2.40 -1.89
N ARG A 53 28.71 2.51 -2.59
CA ARG A 53 29.96 2.99 -1.97
C ARG A 53 29.86 4.45 -1.53
N GLU A 54 29.26 5.30 -2.35
CA GLU A 54 29.06 6.72 -2.02
C GLU A 54 28.14 6.88 -0.80
N ILE A 55 27.02 6.14 -0.79
CA ILE A 55 26.09 6.10 0.34
C ILE A 55 26.79 5.61 1.61
N GLN A 56 27.57 4.53 1.53
CA GLN A 56 28.32 4.01 2.66
C GLN A 56 29.33 5.05 3.18
N GLN A 57 30.00 5.78 2.30
CA GLN A 57 30.90 6.86 2.67
C GLN A 57 30.16 8.00 3.38
N ASP A 58 28.99 8.42 2.89
CA ASP A 58 28.19 9.47 3.53
C ASP A 58 27.76 9.06 4.95
N MET A 59 27.36 7.80 5.12
CA MET A 59 26.91 7.25 6.40
C MET A 59 28.07 7.10 7.38
N ASN A 60 29.27 6.80 6.91
CA ASN A 60 30.50 6.79 7.71
C ASN A 60 30.94 8.22 8.11
N ASN A 61 30.62 9.22 7.31
CA ASN A 61 30.82 10.63 7.62
C ASN A 61 29.77 11.22 8.59
N LYS A 62 28.98 10.37 9.26
CA LYS A 62 27.94 10.75 10.23
C LYS A 62 26.87 11.66 9.64
N THR A 63 26.46 11.37 8.41
CA THR A 63 25.28 12.00 7.80
C THR A 63 24.05 11.69 8.65
N GLU A 64 23.37 12.73 9.11
CA GLU A 64 22.14 12.63 9.92
C GLU A 64 20.95 12.22 9.07
N VAL A 65 20.82 12.83 7.89
CA VAL A 65 19.76 12.52 6.92
C VAL A 65 20.38 12.34 5.55
N LEU A 66 20.22 11.13 5.00
CA LEU A 66 20.53 10.82 3.61
C LEU A 66 19.23 10.76 2.81
N LEU A 67 19.08 11.62 1.81
CA LEU A 67 17.92 11.65 0.94
C LEU A 67 18.27 11.08 -0.44
N LEU A 68 17.67 9.95 -0.79
CA LEU A 68 17.77 9.36 -2.12
C LEU A 68 16.65 9.94 -3.01
N THR A 69 17.01 10.74 -4.00
CA THR A 69 16.07 11.33 -4.98
C THR A 69 16.18 10.65 -6.34
N GLY A 70 15.15 10.80 -7.19
CA GLY A 70 15.16 10.26 -8.55
C GLY A 70 13.78 9.82 -9.03
N MET A 71 13.69 9.48 -10.31
CA MET A 71 12.41 9.13 -10.95
C MET A 71 11.76 7.86 -10.36
N GLY A 72 10.45 7.68 -10.64
CA GLY A 72 9.73 6.46 -10.28
C GLY A 72 10.29 5.24 -11.01
N GLY A 73 10.48 4.12 -10.31
CA GLY A 73 11.02 2.88 -10.90
C GLY A 73 12.53 2.85 -11.14
N ILE A 74 13.26 3.90 -10.75
CA ILE A 74 14.73 3.99 -10.94
C ILE A 74 15.55 3.09 -10.00
N GLY A 75 14.92 2.56 -8.94
CA GLY A 75 15.56 1.62 -8.00
C GLY A 75 15.98 2.22 -6.64
N LYS A 76 15.45 3.38 -6.23
CA LYS A 76 15.75 3.99 -4.91
C LYS A 76 15.48 3.03 -3.74
N THR A 77 14.30 2.43 -3.71
CA THR A 77 13.92 1.41 -2.71
C THR A 77 14.90 0.24 -2.74
N SER A 78 15.25 -0.28 -3.93
CA SER A 78 16.20 -1.39 -4.05
C SER A 78 17.58 -1.05 -3.49
N ILE A 79 18.08 0.18 -3.74
CA ILE A 79 19.34 0.67 -3.17
C ILE A 79 19.23 0.81 -1.64
N ALA A 80 18.13 1.37 -1.13
CA ALA A 80 17.91 1.54 0.30
C ALA A 80 17.86 0.18 1.04
N VAL A 81 17.19 -0.82 0.46
CA VAL A 81 17.13 -2.18 0.99
C VAL A 81 18.52 -2.83 0.98
N GLU A 82 19.23 -2.79 -0.15
CA GLU A 82 20.58 -3.38 -0.25
C GLU A 82 21.56 -2.73 0.73
N MET A 83 21.54 -1.40 0.83
CA MET A 83 22.33 -0.66 1.80
C MET A 83 21.96 -1.03 3.25
N GLY A 84 20.67 -1.15 3.55
CA GLY A 84 20.21 -1.57 4.87
C GLY A 84 20.76 -2.94 5.26
N HIS A 85 20.84 -3.88 4.31
CA HIS A 85 21.40 -5.20 4.59
C HIS A 85 22.90 -5.13 4.85
N ARG A 86 23.64 -4.35 4.05
CA ARG A 86 25.09 -4.13 4.27
C ARG A 86 25.35 -3.50 5.65
N MET A 87 24.53 -2.56 6.08
CA MET A 87 24.64 -1.94 7.41
C MET A 87 24.29 -2.90 8.55
N SER A 88 23.29 -3.75 8.35
CA SER A 88 22.95 -4.82 9.30
C SER A 88 24.11 -5.82 9.44
N GLU A 89 24.74 -6.20 8.31
CA GLU A 89 25.95 -7.05 8.29
C GLU A 89 27.16 -6.38 8.99
N GLU A 90 27.24 -5.04 8.99
CA GLU A 90 28.23 -4.25 9.77
C GLU A 90 27.89 -4.16 11.27
N GLY A 91 26.76 -4.71 11.72
CA GLY A 91 26.33 -4.70 13.11
C GLY A 91 25.55 -3.45 13.53
N ARG A 92 24.99 -2.69 12.59
CA ARG A 92 24.06 -1.59 12.89
C ARG A 92 22.63 -2.14 12.99
N ASP A 93 21.81 -1.53 13.83
CA ASP A 93 20.38 -1.78 13.80
C ASP A 93 19.77 -1.06 12.59
N VAL A 94 18.91 -1.75 11.83
CA VAL A 94 18.25 -1.17 10.66
C VAL A 94 16.76 -1.38 10.74
N LEU A 95 16.01 -0.27 10.71
CA LEU A 95 14.56 -0.26 10.70
C LEU A 95 14.08 0.26 9.35
N PHE A 96 13.19 -0.47 8.70
CA PHE A 96 12.63 -0.09 7.41
C PHE A 96 11.15 0.22 7.52
N LEU A 97 10.73 1.36 6.96
CA LEU A 97 9.34 1.79 6.93
C LEU A 97 8.96 2.23 5.51
N ASP A 98 7.99 1.53 4.94
CA ASP A 98 7.31 2.00 3.74
C ASP A 98 6.26 3.04 4.13
N MET A 99 6.54 4.30 3.85
CA MET A 99 5.70 5.41 4.30
C MET A 99 4.39 5.52 3.53
N ARG A 100 4.22 4.79 2.40
CA ARG A 100 2.88 4.60 1.77
C ARG A 100 1.87 4.03 2.75
N GLN A 101 2.38 3.28 3.73
CA GLN A 101 1.63 2.61 4.77
C GLN A 101 1.34 3.49 5.98
N VAL A 102 1.79 4.74 5.97
CA VAL A 102 1.64 5.66 7.11
C VAL A 102 0.70 6.80 6.70
N GLY A 103 -0.57 6.67 7.12
CA GLY A 103 -1.59 7.70 6.91
C GLY A 103 -1.35 8.96 7.76
N LYS A 104 -0.96 8.75 9.03
CA LYS A 104 -0.48 9.75 9.99
C LYS A 104 0.72 9.20 10.77
N LEU A 105 1.60 10.10 11.23
CA LEU A 105 2.91 9.77 11.81
C LEU A 105 2.84 9.14 13.21
N ASP A 106 1.69 9.20 13.90
CA ASP A 106 1.53 8.60 15.23
C ASP A 106 1.65 7.07 15.18
N LEU A 107 1.24 6.48 14.06
CA LEU A 107 1.40 5.05 13.82
C LEU A 107 2.87 4.62 13.79
N PHE A 108 3.73 5.42 13.16
CA PHE A 108 5.17 5.18 13.21
C PHE A 108 5.71 5.28 14.64
N ARG A 109 5.29 6.31 15.39
CA ARG A 109 5.73 6.48 16.79
C ARG A 109 5.38 5.26 17.63
N LEU A 110 4.16 4.75 17.46
CA LEU A 110 3.67 3.55 18.13
C LEU A 110 4.52 2.32 17.78
N LEU A 111 4.78 2.07 16.49
CA LEU A 111 5.59 0.93 16.04
C LEU A 111 7.02 0.99 16.59
N LEU A 112 7.64 2.17 16.63
CA LEU A 112 8.99 2.33 17.14
C LEU A 112 9.06 2.11 18.65
N VAL A 113 8.12 2.69 19.40
CA VAL A 113 7.97 2.47 20.84
C VAL A 113 7.83 0.98 21.14
N GLN A 114 7.00 0.28 20.36
CA GLN A 114 6.81 -1.18 20.49
C GLN A 114 8.08 -1.97 20.22
N HIS A 115 8.88 -1.58 19.22
CA HIS A 115 10.08 -2.32 18.88
C HIS A 115 11.10 -2.36 20.02
N TYR A 116 11.25 -1.26 20.75
CA TYR A 116 12.27 -1.12 21.78
C TYR A 116 11.77 -1.31 23.22
N ASN A 117 10.51 -0.97 23.51
CA ASN A 117 10.01 -0.85 24.88
C ASN A 117 8.67 -1.59 25.10
N LEU A 118 8.58 -2.86 24.70
CA LEU A 118 7.37 -3.70 24.83
C LEU A 118 6.75 -3.70 26.24
N GLU A 119 7.55 -3.59 27.29
CA GLU A 119 7.11 -3.69 28.69
C GLU A 119 6.49 -2.40 29.25
N GLU A 120 6.82 -1.21 28.73
CA GLU A 120 6.36 0.09 29.28
C GLU A 120 4.99 0.55 28.76
N ILE A 121 4.42 -0.16 27.78
CA ILE A 121 3.28 0.32 27.00
C ILE A 121 1.93 -0.12 27.61
N THR A 122 1.93 -0.78 28.76
CA THR A 122 0.71 -1.24 29.46
C THR A 122 -0.08 -0.12 30.16
N ASN A 123 0.30 1.15 30.03
CA ASN A 123 -0.41 2.28 30.62
C ASN A 123 -1.32 2.97 29.57
N PRO A 124 -2.66 2.84 29.66
CA PRO A 124 -3.60 3.47 28.73
C PRO A 124 -3.57 5.00 28.74
N ASN A 125 -2.96 5.61 29.77
CA ASN A 125 -2.83 7.06 29.92
C ASN A 125 -1.43 7.58 29.57
N ALA A 126 -0.54 6.73 29.04
CA ALA A 126 0.78 7.17 28.62
C ALA A 126 0.65 8.09 27.39
N ASP A 127 1.26 9.27 27.47
CA ASP A 127 1.40 10.15 26.32
C ASP A 127 2.39 9.53 25.33
N LEU A 128 1.88 9.07 24.17
CA LEU A 128 2.67 8.46 23.11
C LEU A 128 3.83 9.34 22.66
N HIS A 129 3.68 10.66 22.68
CA HIS A 129 4.76 11.58 22.31
C HIS A 129 5.92 11.50 23.30
N ASN A 130 5.64 11.53 24.60
CA ASN A 130 6.67 11.43 25.64
C ASN A 130 7.32 10.06 25.66
N LEU A 131 6.54 8.99 25.47
CA LEU A 131 7.06 7.63 25.41
C LEU A 131 7.95 7.42 24.17
N PHE A 132 7.56 7.99 23.03
CA PHE A 132 8.37 8.01 21.83
C PHE A 132 9.69 8.76 22.04
N GLN A 133 9.67 9.95 22.63
CA GLN A 133 10.90 10.69 22.93
C GLN A 133 11.81 9.94 23.89
N LYS A 134 11.25 9.35 24.95
CA LYS A 134 12.01 8.51 25.88
C LYS A 134 12.64 7.32 25.16
N THR A 135 11.85 6.59 24.37
CA THR A 135 12.30 5.44 23.59
C THR A 135 13.47 5.81 22.69
N LEU A 136 13.35 6.90 21.92
CA LEU A 136 14.44 7.39 21.08
C LEU A 136 15.69 7.70 21.91
N SER A 137 15.54 8.38 23.05
CA SER A 137 16.66 8.74 23.92
C SER A 137 17.37 7.54 24.54
N ASP A 138 16.67 6.43 24.70
CA ASP A 138 17.19 5.17 25.25
C ASP A 138 17.99 4.36 24.20
N ILE A 139 17.81 4.62 22.90
CA ILE A 139 18.60 3.99 21.83
C ILE A 139 20.07 4.39 21.94
N LYS A 140 20.94 3.42 22.25
CA LYS A 140 22.40 3.59 22.35
C LYS A 140 23.18 2.93 21.23
N SER A 141 22.58 1.96 20.54
CA SER A 141 23.14 1.31 19.35
C SER A 141 23.12 2.26 18.15
N ALA A 142 24.05 2.07 17.22
CA ALA A 142 24.02 2.79 15.95
C ALA A 142 22.84 2.27 15.13
N THR A 143 21.81 3.10 14.94
CA THR A 143 20.54 2.70 14.33
C THR A 143 20.26 3.53 13.09
N VAL A 144 19.88 2.87 12.00
CA VAL A 144 19.48 3.51 10.74
C VAL A 144 17.99 3.28 10.52
N VAL A 145 17.23 4.37 10.36
CA VAL A 145 15.81 4.30 10.06
C VAL A 145 15.59 4.72 8.61
N ILE A 146 15.08 3.79 7.80
CA ILE A 146 14.78 3.99 6.38
C ILE A 146 13.31 4.35 6.23
N PHE A 147 13.02 5.57 5.79
CA PHE A 147 11.70 6.04 5.37
C PHE A 147 11.60 5.95 3.83
N ASP A 148 11.02 4.87 3.34
CA ASP A 148 10.81 4.64 1.92
C ASP A 148 9.50 5.30 1.43
N ASN A 149 9.48 5.82 0.20
CA ASN A 149 8.30 6.41 -0.46
C ASN A 149 7.64 7.56 0.34
N ILE A 150 8.40 8.61 0.67
CA ILE A 150 7.87 9.76 1.43
C ILE A 150 7.12 10.80 0.58
N ASP A 151 6.90 10.55 -0.72
CA ASP A 151 6.36 11.52 -1.67
C ASP A 151 5.06 12.20 -1.17
N HIS A 152 4.08 11.45 -0.65
CA HIS A 152 2.82 12.00 -0.16
C HIS A 152 2.98 12.83 1.13
N LEU A 153 4.04 12.60 1.90
CA LEU A 153 4.34 13.35 3.12
C LEU A 153 5.01 14.69 2.82
N LEU A 154 5.52 14.90 1.61
CA LEU A 154 6.15 16.14 1.20
C LEU A 154 5.15 17.18 0.64
N SER A 155 3.87 16.82 0.54
CA SER A 155 2.76 17.73 0.25
C SER A 155 2.55 18.79 1.34
N ASP A 156 2.06 19.98 0.99
CA ASP A 156 2.04 21.17 1.86
C ASP A 156 1.43 20.95 3.25
N GLU A 157 0.34 20.17 3.34
CA GLU A 157 -0.34 19.91 4.61
C GLU A 157 0.46 19.00 5.54
N LYS A 158 1.08 17.94 5.00
CA LYS A 158 1.77 16.90 5.79
C LYS A 158 3.26 17.17 5.98
N ARG A 159 3.86 17.99 5.12
CA ARG A 159 5.30 18.28 5.10
C ARG A 159 5.79 18.78 6.45
N LYS A 160 5.06 19.73 7.06
CA LYS A 160 5.45 20.30 8.36
C LYS A 160 5.48 19.26 9.48
N GLU A 161 4.50 18.36 9.52
CA GLU A 161 4.43 17.31 10.53
C GLU A 161 5.57 16.30 10.35
N PHE A 162 5.86 15.89 9.11
CA PHE A 162 6.95 14.97 8.81
C PHE A 162 8.33 15.55 9.13
N LEU A 163 8.60 16.79 8.67
CA LEU A 163 9.88 17.45 8.96
C LEU A 163 10.09 17.65 10.47
N LYS A 164 9.01 17.94 11.21
CA LYS A 164 9.07 18.02 12.68
C LYS A 164 9.40 16.66 13.31
N LEU A 165 8.80 15.56 12.84
CA LEU A 165 9.14 14.21 13.30
C LEU A 165 10.63 13.90 13.10
N VAL A 166 11.18 14.17 11.90
CA VAL A 166 12.60 13.97 11.58
C VAL A 166 13.48 14.76 12.54
N GLN A 167 13.15 16.03 12.80
CA GLN A 167 13.88 16.87 13.77
C GLN A 167 13.81 16.34 15.19
N ASP A 168 12.63 15.92 15.64
CA ASP A 168 12.42 15.40 16.99
C ASP A 168 13.21 14.09 17.20
N MET A 169 13.26 13.22 16.20
CA MET A 169 14.07 12.00 16.23
C MET A 169 15.57 12.29 16.38
N LEU A 170 16.11 13.19 15.57
CA LEU A 170 17.55 13.50 15.57
C LEU A 170 17.97 14.26 16.83
N LYS A 171 17.09 15.10 17.39
CA LYS A 171 17.33 15.76 18.68
C LYS A 171 17.32 14.78 19.84
N ALA A 172 16.45 13.77 19.79
CA ALA A 172 16.29 12.80 20.86
C ALA A 172 17.47 11.80 20.94
N SER A 173 18.08 11.44 19.79
CA SER A 173 19.24 10.55 19.80
C SER A 173 20.26 10.85 18.70
N LYS A 174 21.50 11.06 19.14
CA LYS A 174 22.70 11.17 18.28
C LYS A 174 23.13 9.86 17.64
N HIS A 175 22.51 8.73 18.01
CA HIS A 175 22.84 7.40 17.51
C HIS A 175 21.98 7.02 16.28
N LEU A 176 21.02 7.88 15.92
CA LEU A 176 20.16 7.69 14.77
C LEU A 176 20.73 8.36 13.52
N ALA A 177 20.62 7.66 12.41
CA ALA A 177 20.70 8.24 11.08
C ALA A 177 19.45 7.88 10.29
N LEU A 178 18.97 8.79 9.46
CA LEU A 178 17.74 8.63 8.70
C LEU A 178 18.08 8.53 7.21
N VAL A 179 17.43 7.59 6.52
CA VAL A 179 17.51 7.46 5.07
C VAL A 179 16.12 7.62 4.51
N CYS A 180 15.93 8.57 3.60
CA CYS A 180 14.64 8.83 2.98
C CYS A 180 14.69 8.51 1.49
N THR A 181 13.64 7.90 0.91
CA THR A 181 13.50 7.76 -0.54
C THR A 181 12.31 8.58 -1.04
N SER A 182 12.55 9.40 -2.07
CA SER A 182 11.57 10.35 -2.60
C SER A 182 11.84 10.64 -4.08
N ARG A 183 10.84 11.14 -4.80
CA ARG A 183 11.04 11.79 -6.10
C ARG A 183 11.46 13.25 -5.93
N GLU A 184 10.97 13.87 -4.86
CA GLU A 184 11.18 15.28 -4.55
C GLU A 184 12.22 15.48 -3.45
N SER A 185 13.01 16.55 -3.58
CA SER A 185 13.96 16.97 -2.58
C SER A 185 13.27 17.68 -1.40
N PHE A 186 13.84 17.55 -0.21
CA PHE A 186 13.50 18.39 0.91
C PHE A 186 14.76 18.80 1.68
N ASP A 187 14.65 19.91 2.39
CA ASP A 187 15.70 20.41 3.27
C ASP A 187 15.14 20.61 4.68
N LEU A 188 16.03 20.61 5.67
CA LEU A 188 15.67 20.71 7.07
C LEU A 188 16.58 21.69 7.80
N MET A 189 15.98 22.74 8.36
CA MET A 189 16.75 23.74 9.12
C MET A 189 17.53 23.11 10.26
N SER A 190 18.83 23.45 10.35
CA SER A 190 19.77 23.00 11.39
C SER A 190 20.08 21.50 11.39
N VAL A 191 19.75 20.76 10.33
CA VAL A 191 20.11 19.35 10.15
C VAL A 191 20.79 19.21 8.80
N LYS A 192 21.90 18.47 8.74
CA LYS A 192 22.59 18.27 7.47
C LYS A 192 21.89 17.18 6.66
N VAL A 193 21.13 17.59 5.64
CA VAL A 193 20.57 16.68 4.63
C VAL A 193 21.59 16.51 3.51
N VAL A 194 22.05 15.28 3.28
CA VAL A 194 22.86 14.91 2.12
C VAL A 194 21.93 14.30 1.08
N GLU A 195 21.78 14.97 -0.05
CA GLU A 195 20.98 14.47 -1.16
C GLU A 195 21.85 13.69 -2.15
N ARG A 196 21.36 12.50 -2.54
CA ARG A 196 21.93 11.67 -3.61
C ARG A 196 20.87 11.42 -4.68
N HIS A 197 21.07 12.04 -5.82
CA HIS A 197 20.23 11.78 -7.00
C HIS A 197 20.63 10.44 -7.64
N ILE A 198 19.71 9.48 -7.66
CA ILE A 198 19.90 8.15 -8.25
C ILE A 198 19.67 8.22 -9.76
N PRO A 199 20.72 8.00 -10.58
CA PRO A 199 20.60 8.04 -12.02
C PRO A 199 19.94 6.75 -12.56
N PRO A 200 19.54 6.72 -13.84
CA PRO A 200 19.32 5.47 -14.57
C PRO A 200 20.53 4.54 -14.50
N LEU A 201 20.32 3.25 -14.78
CA LEU A 201 21.44 2.31 -14.91
C LEU A 201 22.32 2.71 -16.10
N ASP A 202 23.60 2.36 -16.05
CA ASP A 202 24.45 2.45 -17.24
C ASP A 202 24.11 1.34 -18.26
N ASP A 203 24.66 1.45 -19.47
CA ASP A 203 24.46 0.48 -20.56
C ASP A 203 24.81 -0.95 -20.14
N SER A 204 25.94 -1.11 -19.46
CA SER A 204 26.48 -2.43 -19.07
C SER A 204 25.56 -3.10 -18.05
N SER A 205 25.14 -2.35 -17.04
CA SER A 205 24.27 -2.78 -15.96
C SER A 205 22.85 -3.05 -16.44
N SER A 206 22.34 -2.22 -17.37
CA SER A 206 21.03 -2.44 -17.99
C SER A 206 21.02 -3.74 -18.81
N THR A 207 22.09 -3.97 -19.58
CA THR A 207 22.25 -5.19 -20.37
C THR A 207 22.41 -6.40 -19.46
N GLN A 208 23.19 -6.28 -18.39
CA GLN A 208 23.36 -7.32 -17.37
C GLN A 208 22.02 -7.70 -16.73
N LEU A 209 21.20 -6.72 -16.36
CA LEU A 209 19.87 -6.97 -15.80
C LEU A 209 19.00 -7.75 -16.78
N LEU A 210 18.96 -7.33 -18.04
CA LEU A 210 18.20 -8.04 -19.08
C LEU A 210 18.73 -9.47 -19.32
N PHE A 211 20.04 -9.69 -19.23
CA PHE A 211 20.62 -11.04 -19.32
C PHE A 211 20.21 -11.94 -18.15
N GLN A 212 20.09 -11.39 -16.95
CA GLN A 212 19.62 -12.14 -15.78
C GLN A 212 18.14 -12.50 -15.90
N LEU A 213 17.35 -11.64 -16.52
CA LEU A 213 15.89 -11.78 -16.59
C LEU A 213 15.38 -12.49 -17.85
N THR A 214 16.21 -12.67 -18.88
CA THR A 214 15.78 -13.20 -20.18
C THR A 214 16.74 -14.28 -20.70
N PRO A 215 16.31 -15.18 -21.59
CA PRO A 215 17.19 -16.14 -22.24
C PRO A 215 18.07 -15.51 -23.34
N GLU A 216 17.83 -14.25 -23.71
CA GLU A 216 18.58 -13.54 -24.76
C GLU A 216 20.07 -13.47 -24.40
N ARG A 217 20.95 -13.64 -25.38
CA ARG A 217 22.42 -13.58 -25.20
C ARG A 217 23.09 -12.59 -26.16
N GLU A 218 22.34 -12.00 -27.08
CA GLU A 218 22.83 -10.95 -27.97
C GLU A 218 22.80 -9.57 -27.30
N ALA A 219 23.97 -9.11 -26.86
CA ALA A 219 24.12 -7.83 -26.16
C ALA A 219 23.67 -6.62 -27.00
N GLY A 220 23.80 -6.68 -28.34
CA GLY A 220 23.47 -5.56 -29.22
C GLY A 220 21.99 -5.17 -29.14
N VAL A 221 21.11 -6.16 -29.27
CA VAL A 221 19.65 -5.96 -29.22
C VAL A 221 19.23 -5.48 -27.82
N LEU A 222 19.77 -6.10 -26.76
CA LEU A 222 19.45 -5.71 -25.40
C LEU A 222 19.91 -4.29 -25.04
N LYS A 223 21.05 -3.84 -25.59
CA LYS A 223 21.50 -2.44 -25.43
C LYS A 223 20.52 -1.45 -26.05
N GLU A 224 20.01 -1.73 -27.25
CA GLU A 224 19.04 -0.85 -27.90
C GLU A 224 17.70 -0.83 -27.15
N ILE A 225 17.23 -1.98 -26.68
CA ILE A 225 16.05 -2.08 -25.81
C ILE A 225 16.28 -1.26 -24.52
N ALA A 226 17.44 -1.41 -23.89
CA ALA A 226 17.77 -0.70 -22.67
C ALA A 226 17.78 0.83 -22.83
N ALA A 227 18.38 1.30 -23.93
CA ALA A 227 18.41 2.72 -24.28
C ALA A 227 16.99 3.30 -24.45
N ARG A 228 16.11 2.56 -25.15
CA ARG A 228 14.71 2.98 -25.33
C ARG A 228 13.97 3.04 -24.00
N CYS A 229 14.20 2.08 -23.09
CA CYS A 229 13.66 2.09 -21.74
C CYS A 229 14.20 3.21 -20.83
N GLY A 230 15.06 4.10 -21.35
CA GLY A 230 15.73 5.13 -20.55
C GLY A 230 16.55 4.53 -19.41
N HIS A 231 16.99 3.28 -19.56
CA HIS A 231 17.72 2.52 -18.56
C HIS A 231 17.03 2.44 -17.18
N SER A 232 15.69 2.48 -17.16
CA SER A 232 14.89 2.32 -15.93
C SER A 232 14.78 0.83 -15.54
N PRO A 233 15.27 0.41 -14.35
CA PRO A 233 15.18 -0.99 -13.91
C PRO A 233 13.77 -1.57 -13.97
N LEU A 234 12.75 -0.78 -13.61
CA LEU A 234 11.36 -1.22 -13.68
C LEU A 234 10.92 -1.47 -15.13
N ALA A 235 11.26 -0.57 -16.05
CA ALA A 235 10.92 -0.73 -17.47
C ALA A 235 11.57 -1.99 -18.06
N LEU A 236 12.84 -2.22 -17.74
CA LEU A 236 13.60 -3.40 -18.17
C LEU A 236 12.96 -4.69 -17.65
N LYS A 237 12.60 -4.73 -16.36
CA LYS A 237 11.91 -5.88 -15.74
C LYS A 237 10.56 -6.18 -16.40
N LEU A 238 9.78 -5.15 -16.73
CA LEU A 238 8.47 -5.32 -17.35
C LEU A 238 8.54 -5.80 -18.79
N LEU A 239 9.60 -5.45 -19.52
CA LEU A 239 9.86 -5.96 -20.87
C LEU A 239 10.50 -7.35 -20.89
N ALA A 240 11.16 -7.78 -19.82
CA ALA A 240 11.82 -9.08 -19.79
C ALA A 240 10.86 -10.24 -20.16
N SER A 241 9.63 -10.22 -19.63
CA SER A 241 8.63 -11.24 -19.98
C SER A 241 8.18 -11.18 -21.45
N GLN A 242 8.17 -9.99 -22.08
CA GLN A 242 7.90 -9.87 -23.52
C GLN A 242 9.02 -10.45 -24.35
N ILE A 243 10.27 -10.22 -23.95
CA ILE A 243 11.46 -10.75 -24.62
C ILE A 243 11.45 -12.29 -24.52
N GLU A 244 11.09 -12.84 -23.37
CA GLU A 244 10.98 -14.29 -23.19
C GLU A 244 9.90 -14.92 -24.09
N ASN A 245 8.77 -14.24 -24.29
CA ASN A 245 7.65 -14.77 -25.08
C ASN A 245 7.84 -14.58 -26.61
N LYS A 246 8.21 -13.38 -27.05
CA LYS A 246 8.24 -12.99 -28.47
C LYS A 246 9.66 -12.99 -29.07
N GLY A 247 10.69 -13.00 -28.25
CA GLY A 247 12.07 -12.76 -28.67
C GLY A 247 12.44 -11.26 -28.72
N SER A 248 13.71 -10.96 -28.46
CA SER A 248 14.22 -9.59 -28.29
C SER A 248 14.09 -8.74 -29.56
N LEU A 249 14.36 -9.32 -30.74
CA LEU A 249 14.27 -8.61 -32.03
C LEU A 249 12.85 -8.13 -32.33
N GLN A 250 11.84 -8.99 -32.11
CA GLN A 250 10.45 -8.61 -32.32
C GLN A 250 10.02 -7.51 -31.35
N VAL A 251 10.39 -7.63 -30.07
CA VAL A 251 10.11 -6.59 -29.07
C VAL A 251 10.75 -5.25 -29.47
N LEU A 252 12.00 -5.29 -29.96
CA LEU A 252 12.70 -4.09 -30.39
C LEU A 252 12.03 -3.43 -31.61
N GLU A 253 11.62 -4.19 -32.61
CA GLU A 253 10.87 -3.65 -33.75
C GLU A 253 9.54 -3.03 -33.32
N GLU A 254 8.79 -3.72 -32.46
CA GLU A 254 7.55 -3.19 -31.90
C GLU A 254 7.79 -1.90 -31.07
N MET A 255 8.95 -1.73 -30.44
CA MET A 255 9.34 -0.50 -29.74
C MET A 255 9.82 0.62 -30.68
N LYS A 256 10.23 0.30 -31.91
CA LYS A 256 10.54 1.29 -32.96
C LYS A 256 9.29 1.92 -33.54
N GLU A 257 8.19 1.17 -33.60
CA GLU A 257 6.89 1.62 -34.10
C GLU A 257 6.16 2.57 -33.14
N ILE A 258 6.48 2.51 -31.84
CA ILE A 258 5.97 3.45 -30.84
C ILE A 258 6.70 4.78 -31.03
N GLY A 259 6.12 5.68 -31.84
CA GLY A 259 6.50 7.09 -31.84
C GLY A 259 6.41 7.63 -30.42
N VAL A 260 7.41 8.41 -29.98
CA VAL A 260 7.48 9.04 -28.66
C VAL A 260 6.18 9.82 -28.45
N SER A 261 5.22 9.21 -27.76
CA SER A 261 3.88 9.76 -27.63
C SER A 261 3.90 10.80 -26.52
N GLU A 262 3.87 12.07 -26.92
CA GLU A 262 3.54 13.22 -26.06
C GLU A 262 2.07 13.13 -25.65
N VAL A 263 1.74 12.26 -24.72
CA VAL A 263 0.43 12.30 -24.04
C VAL A 263 0.68 12.88 -22.65
N ALA A 264 0.39 14.17 -22.53
CA ALA A 264 0.39 14.92 -21.28
C ALA A 264 -0.70 14.38 -20.35
N HIS A 265 -0.31 13.52 -19.43
CA HIS A 265 -1.13 13.00 -18.32
C HIS A 265 -0.24 12.97 -17.09
N ASP A 266 -0.53 13.81 -16.10
CA ASP A 266 0.10 13.94 -14.77
C ASP A 266 1.41 13.15 -14.55
N HIS A 267 2.50 13.90 -14.30
CA HIS A 267 3.93 13.56 -14.18
C HIS A 267 4.39 12.27 -13.43
N LEU A 268 3.49 11.38 -13.02
CA LEU A 268 3.76 10.18 -12.23
C LEU A 268 4.38 9.03 -13.04
N PHE A 269 4.04 8.87 -14.33
CA PHE A 269 4.47 7.70 -15.14
C PHE A 269 4.52 7.89 -16.67
N GLU A 270 4.44 9.12 -17.21
CA GLU A 270 4.35 9.43 -18.66
C GLU A 270 5.38 8.67 -19.54
N GLY A 271 6.62 8.49 -19.06
CA GLY A 271 7.67 7.77 -19.80
C GLY A 271 7.58 6.23 -19.77
N LEU A 272 6.72 5.66 -18.93
CA LEU A 272 6.63 4.21 -18.71
C LEU A 272 5.36 3.56 -19.27
N VAL A 273 4.35 4.37 -19.63
CA VAL A 273 3.06 3.88 -20.18
C VAL A 273 3.24 2.87 -21.32
N PRO A 274 4.07 3.12 -22.35
CA PRO A 274 4.16 2.20 -23.47
C PRO A 274 4.69 0.82 -23.05
N TYR A 275 5.60 0.78 -22.08
CA TYR A 275 6.14 -0.48 -21.54
C TYR A 275 5.12 -1.22 -20.70
N PHE A 276 4.28 -0.48 -19.97
CA PHE A 276 3.18 -1.08 -19.21
C PHE A 276 2.17 -1.72 -20.15
N GLU A 277 1.69 -0.97 -21.14
CA GLU A 277 0.75 -1.48 -22.13
C GLU A 277 1.30 -2.69 -22.87
N LYS A 278 2.60 -2.67 -23.19
CA LYS A 278 3.27 -3.83 -23.78
C LYS A 278 3.25 -5.02 -22.84
N SER A 279 3.76 -4.86 -21.62
CA SER A 279 3.81 -5.92 -20.60
C SER A 279 2.44 -6.58 -20.40
N LEU A 280 1.37 -5.78 -20.35
CA LEU A 280 -0.01 -6.25 -20.25
C LEU A 280 -0.46 -7.15 -21.41
N GLN A 281 0.10 -7.04 -22.61
CA GLN A 281 -0.28 -7.91 -23.74
C GLN A 281 0.05 -9.39 -23.49
N THR A 282 1.02 -9.70 -22.60
CA THR A 282 1.31 -11.08 -22.19
C THR A 282 0.41 -11.59 -21.06
N LEU A 283 -0.42 -10.74 -20.48
CA LEU A 283 -1.35 -11.13 -19.43
C LEU A 283 -2.61 -11.74 -20.05
N ALA A 284 -3.08 -12.84 -19.45
CA ALA A 284 -4.43 -13.33 -19.71
C ALA A 284 -5.45 -12.30 -19.21
N ASP A 285 -6.66 -12.29 -19.76
CA ASP A 285 -7.66 -11.28 -19.39
C ASP A 285 -8.07 -11.36 -17.92
N ARG A 286 -8.01 -12.56 -17.32
CA ARG A 286 -8.19 -12.76 -15.87
C ARG A 286 -7.10 -12.05 -15.05
N ASP A 287 -5.84 -12.10 -15.52
CA ASP A 287 -4.69 -11.49 -14.85
C ASP A 287 -4.77 -9.96 -14.97
N LYS A 288 -5.17 -9.45 -16.15
CA LYS A 288 -5.40 -8.00 -16.37
C LYS A 288 -6.52 -7.48 -15.47
N TYR A 289 -7.63 -8.20 -15.38
CA TYR A 289 -8.75 -7.82 -14.53
C TYR A 289 -8.30 -7.68 -13.07
N LEU A 290 -7.57 -8.67 -12.56
CA LEU A 290 -7.04 -8.60 -11.19
C LEU A 290 -6.06 -7.43 -11.05
N PHE A 291 -5.07 -7.32 -11.93
CA PHE A 291 -4.06 -6.26 -11.90
C PHE A 291 -4.64 -4.84 -11.88
N PHE A 292 -5.65 -4.57 -12.72
CA PHE A 292 -6.31 -3.27 -12.74
C PHE A 292 -7.11 -2.99 -11.48
N GLY A 293 -7.58 -4.02 -10.78
CA GLY A 293 -8.25 -3.85 -9.50
C GLY A 293 -7.32 -3.72 -8.31
N LEU A 294 -6.09 -4.25 -8.38
CA LEU A 294 -5.12 -4.21 -7.27
C LEU A 294 -4.73 -2.77 -6.85
N TYR A 295 -5.05 -1.75 -7.66
CA TYR A 295 -4.87 -0.34 -7.27
C TYR A 295 -5.57 0.01 -5.96
N ILE A 296 -6.67 -0.71 -5.64
CA ILE A 296 -7.48 -0.48 -4.45
C ILE A 296 -6.69 -0.72 -3.16
N PHE A 297 -5.61 -1.51 -3.19
CA PHE A 297 -4.80 -1.72 -2.01
C PHE A 297 -3.86 -0.52 -1.77
N PRO A 298 -3.97 0.17 -0.62
CA PRO A 298 -3.14 1.33 -0.35
C PRO A 298 -1.68 0.95 -0.13
N VAL A 299 -1.47 -0.28 0.35
CA VAL A 299 -0.23 -0.87 0.85
C VAL A 299 -0.15 -2.32 0.37
N SER A 300 0.89 -3.05 0.79
CA SER A 300 1.00 -4.49 0.56
C SER A 300 -0.25 -5.24 1.03
N PHE A 301 -0.54 -6.39 0.47
CA PHE A 301 -1.79 -7.12 0.69
C PHE A 301 -1.56 -8.63 0.74
N HIS A 302 -2.33 -9.30 1.59
CA HIS A 302 -2.35 -10.73 1.73
C HIS A 302 -3.29 -11.34 0.68
N ILE A 303 -2.98 -12.56 0.23
CA ILE A 303 -3.79 -13.26 -0.77
C ILE A 303 -5.26 -13.43 -0.37
N SER A 304 -5.54 -13.71 0.90
CA SER A 304 -6.91 -13.91 1.40
C SER A 304 -7.76 -12.65 1.24
N GLU A 305 -7.17 -11.46 1.37
CA GLU A 305 -7.86 -10.18 1.18
C GLU A 305 -8.23 -9.99 -0.29
N VAL A 306 -7.32 -10.34 -1.19
CA VAL A 306 -7.55 -10.32 -2.64
C VAL A 306 -8.62 -11.36 -3.01
N SER A 307 -8.55 -12.56 -2.45
CA SER A 307 -9.51 -13.64 -2.67
C SER A 307 -10.93 -13.20 -2.32
N GLU A 308 -11.12 -12.60 -1.15
CA GLU A 308 -12.42 -12.16 -0.66
C GLU A 308 -12.95 -10.95 -1.44
N ILE A 309 -12.13 -9.90 -1.64
CA ILE A 309 -12.55 -8.67 -2.31
C ILE A 309 -12.89 -8.89 -3.79
N PHE A 310 -12.17 -9.80 -4.46
CA PHE A 310 -12.38 -10.10 -5.87
C PHE A 310 -13.30 -11.30 -6.12
N GLU A 311 -13.78 -11.96 -5.05
CA GLU A 311 -14.62 -13.16 -5.13
C GLU A 311 -13.94 -14.30 -5.94
N ILE A 312 -12.61 -14.43 -5.80
CA ILE A 312 -11.79 -15.43 -6.48
C ILE A 312 -11.33 -16.46 -5.45
N ASN A 313 -11.57 -17.75 -5.69
CA ASN A 313 -11.03 -18.83 -4.85
C ASN A 313 -9.51 -18.66 -4.63
N GLU A 314 -9.04 -18.89 -3.40
CA GLU A 314 -7.68 -18.56 -2.98
C GLU A 314 -6.59 -19.24 -3.82
N ASP A 315 -6.76 -20.52 -4.20
CA ASP A 315 -5.79 -21.23 -5.06
C ASP A 315 -5.67 -20.56 -6.44
N LYS A 316 -6.81 -20.18 -7.03
CA LYS A 316 -6.82 -19.44 -8.30
C LYS A 316 -6.25 -18.05 -8.15
N CYS A 317 -6.52 -17.38 -7.04
CA CYS A 317 -5.93 -16.07 -6.73
C CYS A 317 -4.41 -16.19 -6.66
N LYS A 318 -3.90 -17.27 -6.06
CA LYS A 318 -2.47 -17.56 -5.95
C LYS A 318 -1.84 -17.75 -7.31
N GLU A 319 -2.46 -18.58 -8.17
CA GLU A 319 -1.99 -18.78 -9.55
C GLU A 319 -1.89 -17.45 -10.33
N ILE A 320 -2.89 -16.57 -10.18
CA ILE A 320 -2.87 -15.26 -10.87
C ILE A 320 -1.79 -14.37 -10.29
N LEU A 321 -1.65 -14.27 -8.96
CA LEU A 321 -0.61 -13.46 -8.32
C LEU A 321 0.81 -13.99 -8.61
N ASP A 322 1.00 -15.31 -8.70
CA ASP A 322 2.24 -15.94 -9.14
C ASP A 322 2.56 -15.59 -10.60
N SER A 323 1.57 -15.65 -11.50
CA SER A 323 1.70 -15.20 -12.91
C SER A 323 2.06 -13.71 -13.02
N LEU A 324 1.44 -12.84 -12.20
CA LEU A 324 1.77 -11.41 -12.17
C LEU A 324 3.17 -11.16 -11.60
N THR A 325 3.59 -11.96 -10.62
CA THR A 325 4.92 -11.87 -10.00
C THR A 325 6.02 -12.31 -10.97
N SER A 326 5.81 -13.41 -11.71
CA SER A 326 6.78 -13.87 -12.71
C SER A 326 6.99 -12.86 -13.84
N LYS A 327 6.02 -11.97 -14.06
CA LYS A 327 6.07 -10.90 -15.06
C LYS A 327 6.50 -9.54 -14.50
N SER A 328 6.95 -9.50 -13.25
CA SER A 328 7.39 -8.28 -12.53
C SER A 328 6.32 -7.18 -12.44
N VAL A 329 5.05 -7.54 -12.56
CA VAL A 329 3.91 -6.61 -12.46
C VAL A 329 3.45 -6.44 -11.00
N VAL A 330 3.67 -7.47 -10.19
CA VAL A 330 3.42 -7.48 -8.74
C VAL A 330 4.69 -7.99 -8.05
N ASN A 331 5.01 -7.45 -6.88
CA ASN A 331 6.14 -7.90 -6.07
C ASN A 331 5.64 -8.87 -4.99
N ARG A 332 6.35 -9.97 -4.77
CA ARG A 332 6.15 -10.81 -3.57
C ARG A 332 7.05 -10.29 -2.46
N VAL A 333 6.44 -9.83 -1.36
CA VAL A 333 7.16 -9.28 -0.19
C VAL A 333 7.64 -10.41 0.71
N SER A 334 6.74 -11.33 1.06
CA SER A 334 7.04 -12.49 1.89
C SER A 334 5.89 -13.49 1.84
N GLY A 335 6.17 -14.77 1.63
CA GLY A 335 5.14 -15.82 1.62
C GLY A 335 3.93 -15.46 0.74
N GLN A 336 2.79 -15.21 1.38
CA GLN A 336 1.51 -14.88 0.75
C GLN A 336 1.18 -13.38 0.72
N VAL A 337 2.17 -12.52 1.01
CA VAL A 337 2.05 -11.06 0.99
C VAL A 337 2.69 -10.51 -0.26
N TYR A 338 1.95 -9.64 -0.95
CA TYR A 338 2.33 -9.02 -2.21
C TYR A 338 2.25 -7.51 -2.11
N ASP A 339 2.94 -6.80 -3.01
CA ASP A 339 2.93 -5.35 -3.10
C ASP A 339 2.87 -4.90 -4.56
N LEU A 340 2.19 -3.79 -4.78
CA LEU A 340 2.12 -3.15 -6.09
C LEU A 340 3.02 -1.91 -6.10
N HIS A 341 4.00 -1.89 -6.99
CA HIS A 341 4.91 -0.76 -7.13
C HIS A 341 4.13 0.56 -7.37
N PRO A 342 4.49 1.70 -6.77
CA PRO A 342 3.66 2.92 -6.81
C PRO A 342 3.31 3.41 -8.22
N VAL A 343 4.25 3.25 -9.15
CA VAL A 343 4.06 3.63 -10.57
C VAL A 343 3.07 2.67 -11.27
N LEU A 344 3.13 1.37 -10.97
CA LEU A 344 2.19 0.39 -11.52
C LEU A 344 0.80 0.55 -10.89
N LYS A 345 0.74 0.90 -9.60
CA LYS A 345 -0.50 1.24 -8.91
C LYS A 345 -1.21 2.43 -9.56
N ALA A 346 -0.49 3.52 -9.81
CA ALA A 346 -1.03 4.70 -10.49
C ALA A 346 -1.54 4.35 -11.90
N PHE A 347 -0.81 3.50 -12.64
CA PHE A 347 -1.24 3.02 -13.94
C PHE A 347 -2.48 2.11 -13.88
N SER A 348 -2.54 1.19 -12.90
CA SER A 348 -3.73 0.35 -12.65
C SER A 348 -4.96 1.20 -12.34
N GLU A 349 -4.81 2.23 -11.48
CA GLU A 349 -5.89 3.15 -11.16
C GLU A 349 -6.35 3.95 -12.39
N TYR A 350 -5.40 4.47 -13.19
CA TYR A 350 -5.71 5.12 -14.45
C TYR A 350 -6.52 4.22 -15.38
N LYS A 351 -6.13 2.95 -15.53
CA LYS A 351 -6.88 1.97 -16.35
C LYS A 351 -8.24 1.63 -15.75
N ALA A 352 -8.36 1.56 -14.42
CA ALA A 352 -9.64 1.30 -13.75
C ALA A 352 -10.66 2.43 -13.97
N ASN A 353 -10.22 3.67 -14.19
CA ASN A 353 -11.12 4.80 -14.47
C ASN A 353 -11.86 4.68 -15.81
N PHE A 354 -11.41 3.82 -16.73
CA PHE A 354 -12.11 3.54 -17.99
C PHE A 354 -13.26 2.55 -17.86
N ASP A 355 -13.44 1.93 -16.69
CA ASP A 355 -14.57 1.04 -16.38
C ASP A 355 -15.15 1.40 -15.00
N PRO A 356 -15.94 2.49 -14.90
CA PRO A 356 -16.45 3.00 -13.64
C PRO A 356 -17.29 1.99 -12.85
N ASP A 357 -18.02 1.11 -13.55
CA ASP A 357 -18.87 0.09 -12.93
C ASP A 357 -18.03 -0.98 -12.23
N LYS A 358 -16.95 -1.48 -12.89
CA LYS A 358 -16.01 -2.40 -12.25
C LYS A 358 -15.28 -1.74 -11.08
N LYS A 359 -14.86 -0.48 -11.25
CA LYS A 359 -14.22 0.31 -10.20
C LYS A 359 -15.13 0.41 -8.98
N LEU A 360 -16.39 0.79 -9.16
CA LEU A 360 -17.39 0.87 -8.09
C LEU A 360 -17.63 -0.49 -7.42
N LYS A 361 -17.71 -1.59 -8.19
CA LYS A 361 -17.85 -2.94 -7.64
C LYS A 361 -16.68 -3.28 -6.70
N ILE A 362 -15.44 -3.01 -7.12
CA ILE A 362 -14.24 -3.28 -6.33
C ILE A 362 -14.20 -2.39 -5.08
N GLU A 363 -14.47 -1.09 -5.21
CA GLU A 363 -14.54 -0.17 -4.07
C GLU A 363 -15.61 -0.61 -3.05
N THR A 364 -16.76 -1.08 -3.53
CA THR A 364 -17.85 -1.57 -2.67
C THR A 364 -17.46 -2.85 -1.93
N ALA A 365 -16.86 -3.83 -2.64
CA ALA A 365 -16.39 -5.08 -2.03
C ALA A 365 -15.29 -4.81 -0.99
N TYR A 366 -14.36 -3.89 -1.30
CA TYR A 366 -13.34 -3.43 -0.38
C TYR A 366 -13.94 -2.82 0.89
N CYS A 367 -14.89 -1.89 0.75
CA CYS A 367 -15.57 -1.26 1.89
C CYS A 367 -16.33 -2.27 2.75
N LYS A 368 -16.98 -3.25 2.12
CA LYS A 368 -17.67 -4.33 2.83
C LYS A 368 -16.69 -5.16 3.66
N PHE A 369 -15.63 -5.66 3.03
CA PHE A 369 -14.61 -6.48 3.70
C PHE A 369 -14.01 -5.77 4.92
N TYR A 370 -13.51 -4.55 4.75
CA TYR A 370 -12.89 -3.80 5.83
C TYR A 370 -13.89 -3.25 6.85
N GLY A 371 -15.16 -3.02 6.47
CA GLY A 371 -16.22 -2.64 7.40
C GLY A 371 -16.66 -3.78 8.33
N GLU A 372 -16.76 -5.00 7.78
CA GLU A 372 -17.01 -6.22 8.55
C GLU A 372 -15.84 -6.50 9.51
N MET A 373 -14.61 -6.41 9.01
CA MET A 373 -13.40 -6.53 9.83
C MET A 373 -13.38 -5.47 10.94
N ALA A 374 -13.65 -4.20 10.64
CA ALA A 374 -13.70 -3.13 11.63
C ALA A 374 -14.75 -3.38 12.71
N THR A 375 -15.89 -3.97 12.34
CA THR A 375 -16.96 -4.30 13.29
C THR A 375 -16.52 -5.40 14.27
N VAL A 376 -15.81 -6.42 13.76
CA VAL A 376 -15.23 -7.48 14.60
C VAL A 376 -14.17 -6.89 15.54
N LEU A 377 -13.28 -6.04 15.02
CA LEU A 377 -12.21 -5.41 15.80
C LEU A 377 -12.75 -4.43 16.86
N ALA A 378 -13.76 -3.64 16.52
CA ALA A 378 -14.38 -2.71 17.46
C ALA A 378 -15.09 -3.42 18.62
N ALA A 379 -15.53 -4.67 18.42
CA ALA A 379 -16.12 -5.49 19.48
C ALA A 379 -15.07 -6.07 20.44
N MET A 380 -13.79 -6.09 20.04
CA MET A 380 -12.70 -6.49 20.92
C MET A 380 -12.39 -5.34 21.90
N THR A 381 -12.72 -5.52 23.17
CA THR A 381 -12.39 -4.54 24.22
C THR A 381 -11.12 -4.94 24.96
N GLY A 382 -10.27 -3.96 25.29
CA GLY A 382 -9.05 -4.21 26.07
C GLY A 382 -7.99 -4.99 25.29
N LEU A 383 -7.78 -4.64 24.01
CA LEU A 383 -6.74 -5.22 23.18
C LEU A 383 -5.39 -5.11 23.90
N LYS A 384 -4.68 -6.23 24.01
CA LYS A 384 -3.27 -6.20 24.39
C LYS A 384 -2.49 -5.48 23.31
N LEU A 385 -1.41 -4.81 23.70
CA LEU A 385 -0.60 -4.08 22.73
C LEU A 385 -0.04 -4.98 21.60
N SER A 386 0.26 -6.25 21.87
CA SER A 386 0.63 -7.20 20.82
C SER A 386 -0.45 -7.34 19.76
N GLN A 387 -1.73 -7.30 20.16
CA GLN A 387 -2.86 -7.28 19.25
C GLN A 387 -2.98 -5.91 18.58
N ILE A 388 -2.76 -4.80 19.28
CA ILE A 388 -2.68 -3.46 18.66
C ILE A 388 -1.63 -3.44 17.54
N VAL A 389 -0.46 -4.07 17.71
CA VAL A 389 0.57 -4.19 16.66
C VAL A 389 0.04 -4.96 15.46
N GLU A 390 -0.55 -6.13 15.70
CA GLU A 390 -1.12 -6.96 14.64
C GLU A 390 -2.20 -6.19 13.87
N GLU A 391 -3.13 -5.54 14.58
CA GLU A 391 -4.23 -4.78 13.99
C GLU A 391 -3.79 -3.45 13.36
N SER A 392 -2.68 -2.86 13.82
CA SER A 392 -2.16 -1.61 13.26
C SER A 392 -1.82 -1.71 11.77
N ARG A 393 -1.54 -2.94 11.33
CA ARG A 393 -1.29 -3.32 9.95
C ARG A 393 -2.50 -3.02 9.06
N ALA A 394 -3.71 -3.15 9.60
CA ALA A 394 -4.95 -2.86 8.88
C ALA A 394 -5.25 -1.35 8.74
N ILE A 395 -4.59 -0.46 9.50
CA ILE A 395 -4.94 0.98 9.54
C ILE A 395 -4.99 1.63 8.17
N PRO A 396 -4.00 1.48 7.27
CA PRO A 396 -4.04 2.16 5.97
C PRO A 396 -5.24 1.72 5.14
N LYS A 397 -5.64 0.46 5.32
CA LYS A 397 -6.76 -0.14 4.59
C LYS A 397 -8.11 0.26 5.15
N LEU A 398 -8.24 0.27 6.48
CA LEU A 398 -9.39 0.81 7.20
C LEU A 398 -9.59 2.30 6.88
N LEU A 399 -8.51 3.08 6.82
CA LEU A 399 -8.57 4.49 6.47
C LEU A 399 -9.07 4.68 5.03
N LEU A 400 -8.58 3.87 4.07
CA LEU A 400 -9.09 3.92 2.70
C LEU A 400 -10.58 3.53 2.64
N ALA A 401 -10.98 2.47 3.36
CA ALA A 401 -12.38 2.07 3.43
C ALA A 401 -13.27 3.19 3.98
N ALA A 402 -12.86 3.85 5.08
CA ALA A 402 -13.58 4.98 5.65
C ALA A 402 -13.71 6.15 4.66
N ARG A 403 -12.64 6.48 3.91
CA ARG A 403 -12.69 7.55 2.89
C ARG A 403 -13.63 7.21 1.73
N LEU A 404 -13.61 5.95 1.27
CA LEU A 404 -14.54 5.49 0.23
C LEU A 404 -15.99 5.52 0.72
N LEU A 405 -16.24 5.08 1.96
CA LEU A 405 -17.55 5.15 2.61
C LEU A 405 -18.05 6.60 2.77
N LEU A 406 -17.19 7.53 3.19
CA LEU A 406 -17.52 8.96 3.29
C LEU A 406 -17.80 9.58 1.91
N LYS A 407 -17.02 9.22 0.89
CA LYS A 407 -17.28 9.62 -0.50
C LYS A 407 -18.63 9.08 -0.99
N GLN A 408 -18.94 7.82 -0.68
CA GLN A 408 -20.25 7.24 -0.97
C GLN A 408 -21.36 8.04 -0.25
N LEU A 409 -21.24 8.33 1.05
CA LEU A 409 -22.21 9.16 1.79
C LEU A 409 -22.41 10.53 1.15
N SER A 410 -21.33 11.19 0.73
CA SER A 410 -21.40 12.48 0.04
C SER A 410 -22.12 12.38 -1.31
N ASN A 411 -21.88 11.32 -2.09
CA ASN A 411 -22.57 11.10 -3.36
C ASN A 411 -24.07 10.80 -3.15
N TYR A 412 -24.40 10.00 -2.12
CA TYR A 412 -25.78 9.69 -1.73
C TYR A 412 -26.61 10.96 -1.41
N GLN A 413 -25.98 12.01 -0.89
CA GLN A 413 -26.63 13.32 -0.67
C GLN A 413 -26.94 14.07 -1.96
N LEU A 414 -26.02 14.03 -2.94
CA LEU A 414 -26.19 14.75 -4.21
C LEU A 414 -27.30 14.13 -5.07
N GLU A 415 -27.44 12.80 -5.04
CA GLU A 415 -28.50 12.08 -5.77
C GLU A 415 -29.92 12.29 -5.20
N GLN A 416 -30.06 12.79 -3.98
CA GLN A 416 -31.34 13.20 -3.35
C GLN A 416 -31.73 14.67 -3.62
N ASN A 417 -30.91 15.40 -4.39
CA ASN A 417 -31.26 16.70 -4.96
C ASN A 417 -31.87 16.66 -6.41
N PRO A 418 -32.84 15.79 -6.76
CA PRO A 418 -33.59 15.96 -8.00
C PRO A 418 -35.03 16.41 -7.74
N SER A 419 -35.37 17.50 -8.42
CA SER A 419 -36.70 18.05 -8.64
C SER A 419 -37.65 17.12 -9.42
N SER A 420 -37.72 15.81 -9.14
CA SER A 420 -38.67 14.91 -9.81
C SER A 420 -38.86 13.53 -9.14
N THR A 421 -40.06 13.38 -8.54
CA THR A 421 -41.01 12.24 -8.64
C THR A 421 -40.63 10.79 -8.29
N THR A 422 -41.37 10.27 -7.29
CA THR A 422 -41.85 8.88 -7.09
C THR A 422 -40.82 7.75 -7.06
N THR A 423 -40.13 7.60 -5.94
CA THR A 423 -39.46 6.35 -5.53
C THR A 423 -40.43 5.44 -4.76
N SER A 424 -40.48 4.15 -5.11
CA SER A 424 -41.31 3.14 -4.42
C SER A 424 -40.84 2.91 -2.97
N THR A 425 -41.75 2.55 -2.05
CA THR A 425 -41.45 2.30 -0.62
C THR A 425 -40.32 1.29 -0.43
N THR A 426 -40.29 0.21 -1.21
CA THR A 426 -39.24 -0.83 -1.15
C THR A 426 -37.85 -0.31 -1.56
N ALA A 427 -37.80 0.62 -2.53
CA ALA A 427 -36.56 1.26 -2.93
C ALA A 427 -36.05 2.23 -1.84
N MET A 428 -36.97 2.95 -1.17
CA MET A 428 -36.64 3.83 -0.05
C MET A 428 -36.15 3.07 1.19
N ASP A 429 -36.73 1.90 1.48
CA ASP A 429 -36.29 1.05 2.60
C ASP A 429 -34.90 0.44 2.36
N THR A 430 -34.65 -0.04 1.12
CA THR A 430 -33.32 -0.53 0.71
C THR A 430 -32.29 0.59 0.78
N TYR A 431 -32.65 1.78 0.29
CA TYR A 431 -31.81 2.98 0.35
C TYR A 431 -31.43 3.34 1.80
N ARG A 432 -32.41 3.39 2.70
CA ARG A 432 -32.20 3.72 4.11
C ARG A 432 -31.33 2.67 4.82
N SER A 433 -31.50 1.40 4.47
CA SER A 433 -30.66 0.30 4.98
C SER A 433 -29.20 0.48 4.56
N THR A 434 -28.93 0.74 3.29
CA THR A 434 -27.56 0.96 2.79
C THR A 434 -26.91 2.19 3.43
N TYR A 435 -27.65 3.30 3.51
CA TYR A 435 -27.18 4.52 4.15
C TYR A 435 -26.78 4.30 5.62
N THR A 436 -27.63 3.60 6.37
CA THR A 436 -27.38 3.26 7.78
C THR A 436 -26.15 2.35 7.92
N ALA A 437 -26.00 1.37 7.02
CA ALA A 437 -24.85 0.47 7.03
C ALA A 437 -23.52 1.21 6.78
N ILE A 438 -23.52 2.19 5.87
CA ILE A 438 -22.32 3.00 5.60
C ILE A 438 -21.91 3.79 6.84
N ILE A 439 -22.86 4.48 7.49
CA ILE A 439 -22.61 5.23 8.74
C ILE A 439 -22.06 4.30 9.83
N GLN A 440 -22.68 3.13 10.00
CA GLN A 440 -22.25 2.17 11.01
C GLN A 440 -20.82 1.71 10.77
N ASN A 441 -20.44 1.40 9.52
CA ASN A 441 -19.08 0.99 9.19
C ASN A 441 -18.06 2.09 9.45
N VAL A 442 -18.37 3.36 9.14
CA VAL A 442 -17.46 4.48 9.45
C VAL A 442 -17.24 4.62 10.97
N TYR A 443 -18.30 4.49 11.77
CA TYR A 443 -18.17 4.52 13.24
C TYR A 443 -17.43 3.29 13.79
N SER A 444 -17.63 2.10 13.23
CA SER A 444 -16.85 0.91 13.59
C SER A 444 -15.35 1.16 13.34
N ILE A 445 -14.99 1.72 12.17
CA ILE A 445 -13.59 2.06 11.86
C ILE A 445 -13.04 3.12 12.84
N ALA A 446 -13.80 4.17 13.12
CA ALA A 446 -13.40 5.19 14.10
C ALA A 446 -13.21 4.60 15.50
N SER A 447 -14.05 3.64 15.90
CA SER A 447 -13.90 2.91 17.17
C SER A 447 -12.61 2.10 17.21
N VAL A 448 -12.26 1.38 16.12
CA VAL A 448 -10.98 0.68 16.01
C VAL A 448 -9.82 1.65 16.19
N PHE A 449 -9.84 2.79 15.49
CA PHE A 449 -8.77 3.79 15.62
C PHE A 449 -8.63 4.33 17.04
N LYS A 450 -9.74 4.51 17.75
CA LYS A 450 -9.73 4.88 19.17
C LYS A 450 -9.07 3.82 20.05
N GLU A 451 -9.39 2.54 19.85
CA GLU A 451 -8.76 1.42 20.57
C GLU A 451 -7.26 1.33 20.27
N LEU A 452 -6.85 1.69 19.05
CA LEU A 452 -5.44 1.76 18.64
C LEU A 452 -4.74 3.08 19.07
N GLN A 453 -5.37 3.91 19.91
CA GLN A 453 -4.88 5.21 20.40
C GLN A 453 -4.68 6.28 19.31
N LEU A 454 -5.27 6.09 18.12
CA LEU A 454 -5.31 7.06 17.03
C LEU A 454 -6.50 8.00 17.20
N PHE A 455 -6.55 8.69 18.35
CA PHE A 455 -7.72 9.47 18.77
C PHE A 455 -8.09 10.58 17.79
N ARG A 456 -7.09 11.22 17.18
CA ARG A 456 -7.33 12.31 16.22
C ARG A 456 -8.00 11.78 14.95
N GLU A 457 -7.56 10.65 14.42
CA GLU A 457 -8.13 9.99 13.24
C GLU A 457 -9.57 9.54 13.53
N ALA A 458 -9.79 8.94 14.69
CA ALA A 458 -11.12 8.54 15.13
C ALA A 458 -12.05 9.76 15.21
N GLN A 459 -11.56 10.87 15.75
CA GLN A 459 -12.31 12.12 15.86
C GLN A 459 -12.61 12.74 14.49
N ASP A 460 -11.60 12.90 13.64
CA ASP A 460 -11.74 13.47 12.29
C ASP A 460 -12.81 12.70 11.49
N LEU A 461 -12.73 11.35 11.48
CA LEU A 461 -13.70 10.49 10.81
C LEU A 461 -15.11 10.61 11.38
N SER A 462 -15.23 10.67 12.72
CA SER A 462 -16.52 10.78 13.40
C SER A 462 -17.18 12.14 13.14
N GLU A 463 -16.40 13.22 13.13
CA GLU A 463 -16.87 14.57 12.86
C GLU A 463 -17.37 14.70 11.42
N GLU A 464 -16.58 14.24 10.44
CA GLU A 464 -16.96 14.25 9.02
C GLU A 464 -18.22 13.42 8.77
N CYS A 465 -18.28 12.20 9.32
CA CYS A 465 -19.46 11.35 9.22
C CYS A 465 -20.70 12.00 9.84
N SER A 466 -20.56 12.65 11.00
CA SER A 466 -21.68 13.35 11.67
C SER A 466 -22.15 14.56 10.87
N GLN A 467 -21.24 15.31 10.23
CA GLN A 467 -21.61 16.44 9.38
C GLN A 467 -22.42 15.96 8.18
N LEU A 468 -21.98 14.89 7.51
CA LEU A 468 -22.69 14.28 6.39
C LEU A 468 -24.04 13.66 6.82
N SER A 469 -24.12 13.04 8.01
CA SER A 469 -25.38 12.45 8.48
C SER A 469 -26.44 13.49 8.87
N LYS A 470 -26.01 14.60 9.49
CA LYS A 470 -26.91 15.70 9.90
C LYS A 470 -27.53 16.40 8.70
N ALA A 471 -26.73 16.68 7.67
CA ALA A 471 -27.21 17.34 6.44
C ALA A 471 -28.35 16.56 5.76
N MET A 472 -28.36 15.23 5.84
CA MET A 472 -29.48 14.42 5.33
C MET A 472 -30.72 14.45 6.21
N SER A 473 -30.56 14.43 7.55
CA SER A 473 -31.71 14.48 8.48
C SER A 473 -32.50 15.80 8.31
N SER A 474 -31.79 16.91 8.07
CA SER A 474 -32.43 18.19 7.74
C SER A 474 -33.15 18.21 6.39
N GLN A 475 -32.72 17.42 5.40
CA GLN A 475 -33.40 17.30 4.11
C GLN A 475 -34.65 16.40 4.17
N THR A 476 -34.67 15.42 5.08
CA THR A 476 -35.83 14.54 5.30
C THR A 476 -36.96 15.25 6.06
N GLU A 477 -36.64 16.17 6.97
CA GLU A 477 -37.68 16.96 7.67
C GLU A 477 -38.39 17.96 6.74
N ILE A 478 -37.68 18.53 5.76
CA ILE A 478 -38.25 19.48 4.79
C ILE A 478 -39.17 18.78 3.77
N SER A 479 -38.92 17.52 3.44
CA SER A 479 -39.70 16.73 2.47
C SER A 479 -40.93 16.03 3.06
N VAL A 480 -41.06 15.98 4.39
CA VAL A 480 -42.24 15.42 5.10
C VAL A 480 -43.25 16.53 5.50
N GLN A 481 -42.83 17.80 5.46
CA GLN A 481 -43.69 18.96 5.77
C GLN A 481 -44.27 19.68 4.54
N GLY A 482 -43.89 19.28 3.32
CA GLY A 482 -44.48 19.76 2.06
C GLY A 482 -45.29 18.66 1.38
#